data_AF-A0A9W5AFI1-F1
#
_entry.id   AF-A0A9W5AFI1-F1
#
_cell.length_a   1.000
_cell.length_b   1.000
_cell.length_c   1.000
_cell.angle_alpha   90.00
_cell.angle_beta   90.00
_cell.angle_gamma   90.00
#
_symmetry.space_group_name_H-M   'P 1'
#
loop_
_entity.id
_entity.type
_entity.pdbx_description
1 polymer ?
#
loop_
_entity_poly.entity_id
_entity_poly.type
_entity_poly.pdbx_seq_one_letter_code
_entity_poly.pdbx_strand_id
1 'polypeptide(L)'
;MADSAMQRDEFGEALYRGLEALPSNDRLTPEQLEVVYALAYAHVAQEQYAQALPVFAFLAQYGPTRKHYLIGLGLCLQMLGRPEDAINIFSLVLTLYPNSLPTALRIAECQLAARQFDQARRTLQLLSAADVPPQVRARAEALLQLSSREAAS
;
A
#
# COMPACT_ATOMS: atom_id res chain seq x y z
N MET A 1 -22.25 -6.18 -18.37
CA MET A 1 -21.90 -7.39 -17.62
C MET A 1 -20.38 -7.47 -17.49
N ALA A 2 -19.82 -6.78 -16.49
CA ALA A 2 -18.41 -6.89 -16.11
C ALA A 2 -18.27 -6.24 -14.71
N ASP A 3 -18.91 -6.86 -13.73
CA ASP A 3 -18.69 -6.53 -12.32
C ASP A 3 -18.23 -7.81 -11.61
N SER A 4 -17.23 -8.46 -12.22
CA SER A 4 -16.37 -9.39 -11.49
C SER A 4 -15.35 -8.53 -10.75
N ALA A 5 -15.84 -7.78 -9.76
CA ALA A 5 -14.97 -7.17 -8.78
C ALA A 5 -14.13 -8.32 -8.20
N MET A 6 -12.80 -8.23 -8.28
CA MET A 6 -11.92 -9.17 -7.58
C MET A 6 -12.24 -9.04 -6.09
N GLN A 7 -13.13 -9.92 -5.62
CA GLN A 7 -13.37 -10.14 -4.21
C GLN A 7 -12.08 -10.70 -3.60
N ARG A 8 -11.89 -10.50 -2.30
CA ARG A 8 -10.77 -11.15 -1.61
C ARG A 8 -10.90 -12.65 -1.86
N ASP A 9 -9.78 -13.31 -2.05
CA ASP A 9 -9.75 -14.76 -2.10
C ASP A 9 -10.09 -15.35 -0.72
N GLU A 10 -10.23 -16.67 -0.64
CA GLU A 10 -10.56 -17.37 0.62
C GLU A 10 -9.56 -17.01 1.73
N PHE A 11 -8.28 -16.90 1.37
CA PHE A 11 -7.23 -16.49 2.30
C PHE A 11 -7.41 -15.04 2.77
N GLY A 12 -7.66 -14.10 1.86
CA GLY A 12 -7.84 -12.68 2.17
C GLY A 12 -9.11 -12.42 2.99
N GLU A 13 -10.20 -13.14 2.74
CA GLU A 13 -11.40 -13.09 3.59
C GLU A 13 -11.12 -13.65 5.00
N ALA A 14 -10.45 -14.80 5.10
CA ALA A 14 -10.07 -15.38 6.40
C ALA A 14 -9.15 -14.45 7.19
N LEU A 15 -8.16 -13.85 6.52
CA LEU A 15 -7.25 -12.88 7.11
C LEU A 15 -7.99 -11.61 7.56
N TYR A 16 -8.87 -11.06 6.73
CA TYR A 16 -9.68 -9.90 7.09
C TYR A 16 -10.49 -10.15 8.35
N ARG A 17 -11.21 -11.28 8.42
CA ARG A 17 -12.00 -11.65 9.61
C ARG A 17 -11.13 -11.87 10.84
N GLY A 18 -9.98 -12.51 10.68
CA GLY A 18 -9.04 -12.72 11.78
C GLY A 18 -8.52 -11.40 12.35
N LEU A 19 -8.18 -10.44 11.48
CA LEU A 19 -7.73 -9.11 11.88
C LEU A 19 -8.86 -8.28 12.49
N GLU A 20 -10.08 -8.40 11.98
CA GLU A 20 -11.26 -7.70 12.50
C GLU A 20 -11.66 -8.21 13.90
N ALA A 21 -11.48 -9.51 14.16
CA ALA A 21 -11.77 -10.12 15.46
C ALA A 21 -10.67 -9.91 16.53
N LEU A 22 -9.61 -9.16 16.21
CA LEU A 22 -8.56 -8.90 17.19
C LEU A 22 -9.08 -8.03 18.35
N PRO A 23 -8.80 -8.40 19.61
CA PRO A 23 -9.29 -7.66 20.78
C PRO A 23 -8.70 -6.26 20.88
N SER A 24 -7.63 -5.94 20.13
CA SER A 24 -7.08 -4.59 20.03
C SER A 24 -8.04 -3.61 19.35
N ASN A 25 -8.93 -4.08 18.49
CA ASN A 25 -9.83 -3.22 17.71
C ASN A 25 -10.88 -2.53 18.59
N ASP A 26 -11.29 -3.19 19.67
CA ASP A 26 -12.31 -2.67 20.59
C ASP A 26 -11.72 -1.81 21.72
N ARG A 27 -10.39 -1.69 21.79
CA ARG A 27 -9.72 -0.92 22.85
C ARG A 27 -9.87 0.59 22.67
N LEU A 28 -10.06 1.05 21.44
CA LEU A 28 -10.19 2.46 21.08
C LEU A 28 -11.34 2.63 20.11
N THR A 29 -12.11 3.70 20.27
CA THR A 29 -13.22 3.95 19.35
C THR A 29 -12.70 4.40 17.99
N PRO A 30 -13.49 4.20 16.91
CA PRO A 30 -13.16 4.74 15.60
C PRO A 30 -12.80 6.22 15.61
N GLU A 31 -13.52 7.04 16.37
CA GLU A 31 -13.33 8.48 16.45
C GLU A 31 -12.00 8.83 17.11
N GLN A 32 -11.60 8.10 18.16
CA GLN A 32 -10.30 8.27 18.80
C GLN A 32 -9.16 7.97 17.83
N LEU A 33 -9.29 6.90 17.05
CA LEU A 33 -8.29 6.53 16.04
C LEU A 33 -8.24 7.55 14.89
N GLU A 34 -9.37 8.13 14.48
CA GLU A 34 -9.37 9.18 13.44
C GLU A 34 -8.69 10.48 13.90
N VAL A 35 -8.78 10.84 15.18
CA VAL A 35 -8.01 11.97 15.73
C VAL A 35 -6.50 11.69 15.67
N VAL A 36 -6.09 10.47 16.02
CA VAL A 36 -4.68 10.05 15.94
C VAL A 36 -4.21 9.98 14.48
N TYR A 37 -5.08 9.57 13.55
CA TYR A 37 -4.82 9.60 12.11
C TYR A 37 -4.60 11.02 11.60
N ALA A 38 -5.42 11.99 12.02
CA ALA A 38 -5.23 13.39 11.62
C ALA A 38 -3.85 13.92 12.02
N LEU A 39 -3.35 13.56 13.20
CA LEU A 39 -1.98 13.88 13.65
C LEU A 39 -0.91 13.21 12.77
N ALA A 40 -1.05 11.91 12.52
CA ALA A 40 -0.11 11.17 11.67
C ALA A 40 -0.06 11.73 10.25
N TYR A 41 -1.22 12.07 9.70
CA TYR A 41 -1.35 12.68 8.38
C TYR A 41 -0.74 14.08 8.33
N ALA A 42 -0.89 14.88 9.39
CA ALA A 42 -0.25 16.18 9.49
C ALA A 42 1.29 16.09 9.46
N HIS A 43 1.87 15.08 10.09
CA HIS A 43 3.31 14.79 9.96
C HIS A 43 3.69 14.38 8.54
N VAL A 44 2.92 13.51 7.89
CA VAL A 44 3.15 13.14 6.47
C VAL A 44 3.08 14.35 5.54
N ALA A 45 2.11 15.25 5.74
CA ALA A 45 1.97 16.46 4.94
C ALA A 45 3.15 17.44 5.11
N GLN A 46 3.87 17.33 6.22
CA GLN A 46 5.10 18.06 6.51
C GLN A 46 6.37 17.27 6.17
N GLU A 47 6.24 16.14 5.46
CA GLU A 47 7.34 15.22 5.10
C GLU A 47 8.10 14.66 6.33
N GLN A 48 7.49 14.73 7.50
CA GLN A 48 7.99 14.24 8.78
C GLN A 48 7.70 12.73 8.94
N TYR A 49 8.19 11.93 8.00
CA TYR A 49 7.88 10.50 7.92
C TYR A 49 8.40 9.72 9.14
N ALA A 50 9.52 10.14 9.71
CA ALA A 50 10.10 9.51 10.91
C ALA A 50 9.19 9.68 12.14
N GLN A 51 8.53 10.83 12.25
CA GLN A 51 7.56 11.11 13.31
C GLN A 51 6.21 10.45 13.04
N ALA A 52 5.79 10.37 11.77
CA ALA A 52 4.54 9.73 11.38
C ALA A 52 4.56 8.21 11.54
N LEU A 53 5.70 7.57 11.28
CA LEU A 53 5.86 6.11 11.30
C LEU A 53 5.33 5.43 12.58
N PRO A 54 5.75 5.82 13.80
CA PRO A 54 5.26 5.18 15.03
C PRO A 54 3.76 5.41 15.23
N VAL A 55 3.21 6.54 14.77
CA VAL A 55 1.79 6.84 14.89
C VAL A 55 0.97 5.96 13.93
N PHE A 56 1.42 5.78 12.69
CA PHE A 56 0.79 4.86 11.76
C PHE A 56 0.92 3.40 12.17
N ALA A 57 2.04 2.99 12.78
CA ALA A 57 2.20 1.66 13.33
C ALA A 57 1.19 1.40 14.47
N PHE A 58 0.99 2.40 15.35
CA PHE A 58 -0.06 2.36 16.36
C PHE A 58 -1.45 2.23 15.71
N LEU A 59 -1.79 3.06 14.73
CA LEU A 59 -3.07 2.99 14.04
C LEU A 59 -3.30 1.62 13.37
N ALA A 60 -2.28 1.05 12.73
CA ALA A 60 -2.36 -0.28 12.13
C ALA A 60 -2.53 -1.39 13.18
N GLN A 61 -2.04 -1.22 14.41
CA GLN A 61 -2.22 -2.19 15.49
C GLN A 61 -3.64 -2.20 16.06
N TYR A 62 -4.30 -1.03 16.10
CA TYR A 62 -5.65 -0.85 16.67
C TYR A 62 -6.76 -0.77 15.60
N GLY A 63 -6.37 -0.70 14.32
CA GLY A 63 -7.26 -0.76 13.16
C GLY A 63 -6.59 -1.50 11.99
N PRO A 64 -6.22 -2.77 12.16
CA PRO A 64 -5.42 -3.54 11.19
C PRO A 64 -6.14 -3.82 9.88
N THR A 65 -7.47 -3.68 9.85
CA THR A 65 -8.25 -3.79 8.62
C THR A 65 -8.43 -2.44 7.93
N ARG A 66 -8.12 -1.30 8.55
CA ARG A 66 -8.36 0.01 7.93
C ARG A 66 -7.32 0.35 6.88
N LYS A 67 -7.75 0.36 5.62
CA LYS A 67 -6.91 0.62 4.46
C LYS A 67 -6.03 1.86 4.60
N HIS A 68 -6.58 3.01 5.02
CA HIS A 68 -5.84 4.27 5.08
C HIS A 68 -4.71 4.25 6.13
N TYR A 69 -4.85 3.48 7.22
CA TYR A 69 -3.79 3.33 8.22
C TYR A 69 -2.63 2.52 7.67
N LEU A 70 -2.92 1.40 7.01
CA LEU A 70 -1.91 0.56 6.35
C LEU A 70 -1.21 1.30 5.21
N ILE A 71 -1.96 2.08 4.41
CA ILE A 71 -1.37 2.91 3.35
C ILE A 71 -0.42 3.96 3.94
N GLY A 72 -0.82 4.64 5.02
CA GLY A 72 0.04 5.62 5.69
C GLY A 72 1.30 4.99 6.26
N LEU A 73 1.20 3.79 6.86
CA LEU A 73 2.34 3.02 7.34
C LEU A 73 3.30 2.65 6.22
N GLY A 74 2.79 2.07 5.13
CA GLY A 74 3.58 1.70 3.96
C GLY A 74 4.24 2.92 3.30
N LEU A 75 3.55 4.05 3.22
CA LEU A 75 4.10 5.31 2.71
C LEU A 75 5.27 5.79 3.57
N CYS A 76 5.13 5.79 4.91
CA CYS A 76 6.20 6.21 5.80
C CYS A 76 7.43 5.31 5.62
N LEU A 77 7.26 3.99 5.52
CA LEU A 77 8.34 3.05 5.27
C LEU A 77 9.03 3.31 3.91
N GLN A 78 8.24 3.51 2.85
CA GLN A 78 8.74 3.84 1.52
C GLN A 78 9.61 5.10 1.54
N MET A 79 9.12 6.18 2.15
CA MET A 79 9.80 7.48 2.20
C MET A 79 11.03 7.48 3.12
N LEU A 80 11.08 6.60 4.11
CA LEU A 80 12.23 6.41 4.99
C LEU A 80 13.30 5.47 4.40
N GLY A 81 13.19 5.11 3.12
CA GLY A 81 14.17 4.24 2.45
C GLY A 81 14.10 2.79 2.92
N ARG A 82 12.93 2.34 3.40
CA ARG A 82 12.65 0.95 3.80
C ARG A 82 11.67 0.29 2.80
N PRO A 83 12.02 0.16 1.52
CA PRO A 83 11.10 -0.29 0.48
C PRO A 83 10.63 -1.73 0.68
N GLU A 84 11.45 -2.63 1.24
CA GLU A 84 11.05 -4.01 1.49
C GLU A 84 9.94 -4.12 2.55
N ASP A 85 10.07 -3.37 3.64
CA ASP A 85 9.02 -3.28 4.67
C ASP A 85 7.74 -2.66 4.10
N ALA A 86 7.88 -1.64 3.25
CA ALA A 86 6.75 -1.03 2.57
C ALA A 86 6.02 -2.03 1.65
N ILE A 87 6.75 -2.87 0.90
CA ILE A 87 6.17 -3.93 0.07
C ILE A 87 5.35 -4.90 0.92
N ASN A 88 5.84 -5.30 2.11
CA ASN A 88 5.09 -6.20 2.99
C ASN A 88 3.75 -5.59 3.43
N ILE A 89 3.76 -4.31 3.83
CA ILE A 89 2.54 -3.61 4.24
C ILE A 89 1.59 -3.38 3.06
N PHE A 90 2.09 -2.99 1.89
CA PHE A 90 1.24 -2.81 0.71
C PHE A 90 0.71 -4.13 0.16
N SER A 91 1.46 -5.22 0.30
CA SER A 91 0.99 -6.56 -0.05
C SER A 91 -0.18 -6.97 0.84
N LEU A 92 -0.10 -6.71 2.16
CA LEU A 92 -1.23 -6.89 3.05
C LEU A 92 -2.45 -6.06 2.60
N VAL A 93 -2.24 -4.80 2.19
CA VAL A 93 -3.33 -3.97 1.65
C VAL A 93 -3.95 -4.59 0.40
N LEU A 94 -3.16 -5.17 -0.52
CA LEU A 94 -3.72 -5.84 -1.71
C LEU A 94 -4.44 -7.14 -1.35
N THR A 95 -3.98 -7.90 -0.36
CA THR A 95 -4.70 -9.08 0.13
C THR A 95 -6.06 -8.70 0.72
N LEU A 96 -6.13 -7.61 1.49
CA LEU A 96 -7.37 -7.12 2.09
C LEU A 96 -8.22 -6.27 1.12
N TYR A 97 -7.63 -5.71 0.07
CA TYR A 97 -8.27 -4.82 -0.89
C TYR A 97 -7.69 -5.04 -2.30
N PRO A 98 -8.05 -6.14 -2.97
CA PRO A 98 -7.45 -6.55 -4.25
C PRO A 98 -7.56 -5.51 -5.37
N ASN A 99 -8.62 -4.70 -5.36
CA ASN A 99 -8.89 -3.68 -6.39
C ASN A 99 -8.09 -2.38 -6.22
N SER A 100 -7.08 -2.35 -5.34
CA SER A 100 -6.34 -1.13 -5.06
C SER A 100 -5.18 -0.90 -6.04
N LEU A 101 -5.51 -0.47 -7.26
CA LEU A 101 -4.51 -0.12 -8.30
C LEU A 101 -3.45 0.89 -7.81
N PRO A 102 -3.80 1.94 -7.02
CA PRO A 102 -2.78 2.83 -6.46
C PRO A 102 -1.80 2.12 -5.51
N THR A 103 -2.25 1.08 -4.80
CA THR A 103 -1.37 0.28 -3.92
C THR A 103 -0.42 -0.59 -4.73
N ALA A 104 -0.92 -1.24 -5.78
CA ALA A 104 -0.08 -2.02 -6.68
C ALA A 104 1.02 -1.16 -7.34
N LEU A 105 0.69 0.09 -7.68
CA LEU A 105 1.68 1.04 -8.20
C LEU A 105 2.76 1.39 -7.17
N ARG A 106 2.38 1.59 -5.89
CA ARG A 106 3.34 1.81 -4.80
C ARG A 106 4.26 0.61 -4.58
N ILE A 107 3.73 -0.62 -4.72
CA ILE A 107 4.56 -1.84 -4.68
C ILE A 107 5.60 -1.81 -5.80
N ALA A 108 5.19 -1.49 -7.03
CA ALA A 108 6.13 -1.40 -8.15
C ALA A 108 7.22 -0.35 -7.92
N GLU A 109 6.86 0.84 -7.39
CA GLU A 109 7.82 1.88 -7.02
C GLU A 109 8.80 1.40 -5.93
N CYS A 110 8.30 0.70 -4.91
CA CYS A 110 9.15 0.12 -3.87
C CYS A 110 10.04 -1.00 -4.42
N GLN A 111 9.55 -1.83 -5.35
CA GLN A 111 10.33 -2.88 -6.00
C GLN A 111 11.47 -2.27 -6.82
N LEU A 112 11.24 -1.16 -7.53
CA LEU A 112 12.31 -0.42 -8.21
C LEU A 112 13.33 0.12 -7.21
N ALA A 113 12.88 0.77 -6.12
CA ALA A 113 13.78 1.28 -5.09
C ALA A 113 14.61 0.18 -4.39
N ALA A 114 14.04 -1.02 -4.25
CA ALA A 114 14.70 -2.21 -3.73
C ALA A 114 15.53 -2.96 -4.80
N ARG A 115 15.66 -2.43 -6.02
CA ARG A 115 16.35 -3.07 -7.17
C ARG A 115 15.79 -4.43 -7.58
N GLN A 116 14.53 -4.71 -7.26
CA GLN A 116 13.81 -5.92 -7.65
C GLN A 116 13.19 -5.75 -9.05
N PHE A 117 14.01 -5.46 -10.05
CA PHE A 117 13.58 -5.02 -11.39
C PHE A 117 12.65 -6.02 -12.10
N ASP A 118 12.88 -7.33 -11.97
CA ASP A 118 12.03 -8.35 -12.59
C ASP A 118 10.62 -8.40 -11.99
N GLN A 119 10.50 -8.14 -10.68
CA GLN A 119 9.22 -8.07 -10.01
C GLN A 119 8.50 -6.76 -10.37
N ALA A 120 9.22 -5.64 -10.30
CA ALA A 120 8.70 -4.33 -10.70
C ALA A 120 8.14 -4.37 -12.12
N ARG A 121 8.90 -4.93 -13.07
CA ARG A 121 8.48 -5.03 -14.47
C ARG A 121 7.19 -5.83 -14.63
N ARG A 122 7.05 -6.97 -13.95
CA ARG A 122 5.83 -7.78 -14.00
C ARG A 122 4.63 -7.02 -13.43
N THR A 123 4.79 -6.38 -12.28
CA THR A 123 3.75 -5.57 -11.66
C THR A 123 3.32 -4.42 -12.57
N LEU A 124 4.27 -3.69 -13.14
CA LEU A 124 4.00 -2.55 -14.02
C LEU A 124 3.36 -2.96 -15.34
N GLN A 125 3.72 -4.12 -15.90
CA GLN A 125 3.08 -4.66 -17.10
C GLN A 125 1.58 -4.92 -16.86
N LEU A 126 1.23 -5.49 -15.70
CA LEU A 126 -0.18 -5.67 -15.31
C LEU A 126 -0.90 -4.32 -15.18
N LEU A 127 -0.23 -3.31 -14.64
CA LEU A 127 -0.78 -1.96 -14.47
C LEU A 127 -0.81 -1.13 -15.77
N SER A 128 -0.19 -1.60 -16.85
CA SER A 128 -0.25 -0.95 -18.17
C SER A 128 -1.40 -1.44 -19.05
N ALA A 129 -2.21 -2.38 -18.57
CA ALA A 129 -3.31 -2.97 -19.32
C ALA A 129 -4.40 -1.93 -19.70
N ALA A 130 -5.17 -2.22 -20.75
CA ALA A 130 -6.12 -1.26 -21.33
C ALA A 130 -7.31 -0.93 -20.41
N ASP A 131 -7.65 -1.85 -19.51
CA ASP A 131 -8.70 -1.77 -18.49
C ASP A 131 -8.29 -0.97 -17.25
N VAL A 132 -7.00 -0.64 -17.10
CA VAL A 132 -6.48 0.20 -16.02
C VAL A 132 -6.75 1.68 -16.30
N PRO A 133 -7.15 2.49 -15.31
CA PRO A 133 -7.35 3.93 -15.48
C PRO A 133 -6.15 4.63 -16.13
N PRO A 134 -6.36 5.56 -17.08
CA PRO A 134 -5.28 6.14 -17.88
C PRO A 134 -4.14 6.77 -17.06
N GLN A 135 -4.46 7.34 -15.89
CA GLN A 135 -3.45 7.95 -15.00
C GLN A 135 -2.50 6.90 -14.41
N VAL A 136 -3.03 5.75 -13.97
CA VAL A 136 -2.23 4.65 -13.41
C VAL A 136 -1.43 3.99 -14.52
N ARG A 137 -2.05 3.75 -15.68
CA ARG A 137 -1.37 3.21 -16.87
C ARG A 137 -0.20 4.08 -17.32
N ALA A 138 -0.42 5.38 -17.50
CA ALA A 138 0.62 6.31 -17.93
C ALA A 138 1.81 6.32 -16.96
N ARG A 139 1.54 6.27 -15.66
CA ARG A 139 2.60 6.18 -14.63
C ARG A 139 3.33 4.85 -14.69
N ALA A 140 2.62 3.74 -14.90
CA ALA A 140 3.24 2.43 -15.03
C ALA A 140 4.15 2.32 -16.26
N GLU A 141 3.72 2.84 -17.40
CA GLU A 141 4.49 2.91 -18.65
C GLU A 141 5.76 3.77 -18.47
N ALA A 142 5.65 4.92 -17.81
CA ALA A 142 6.80 5.78 -17.53
C ALA A 142 7.85 5.07 -16.66
N LEU A 143 7.41 4.36 -15.62
CA LEU A 143 8.30 3.58 -14.74
C LEU A 143 8.95 2.40 -15.49
N LEU A 144 8.24 1.74 -16.41
CA LEU A 144 8.82 0.69 -17.26
C LEU A 144 9.95 1.23 -18.13
N GLN A 145 9.75 2.39 -18.76
CA GLN A 145 10.78 3.02 -19.59
C GLN A 145 12.01 3.47 -18.80
N LEU A 146 11.83 3.93 -17.56
CA LEU A 146 12.95 4.28 -16.67
C LEU A 146 13.74 3.03 -16.28
N SER A 147 13.05 1.97 -15.86
CA SER A 147 13.68 0.72 -15.43
C SER A 147 14.49 0.03 -16.53
N SER A 148 14.07 0.13 -17.80
CA SER A 148 14.79 -0.48 -18.92
C SER A 148 16.08 0.27 -19.30
N ARG A 149 16.15 1.58 -19.00
CA ARG A 149 17.35 2.38 -19.19
C ARG A 149 18.39 2.11 -18.13
N GLU A 150 17.97 1.99 -16.86
CA GLU A 150 18.88 1.68 -15.74
C GLU A 150 19.45 0.26 -15.81
N ALA A 151 18.71 -0.70 -16.38
CA ALA A 151 19.22 -2.05 -16.61
C ALA A 151 20.22 -2.15 -17.77
N ALA A 152 20.31 -1.12 -18.63
CA ALA A 152 21.18 -1.08 -19.80
C ALA A 152 22.47 -0.26 -19.57
N SER A 153 22.62 0.38 -18.41
CA SER A 153 23.78 1.19 -17.99
C SER A 153 24.64 0.45 -16.97
#